data_AF-A0A7C7GSM6-F1
#
_entry.id   AF-A0A7C7GSM6-F1
#
_cell.length_a   1.000
_cell.length_b   1.000
_cell.length_c   1.000
_cell.angle_alpha   90.00
_cell.angle_beta   90.00
_cell.angle_gamma   90.00
#
_symmetry.space_group_name_H-M   'P 1'
#
loop_
_entity.id
_entity.type
_entity.pdbx_description
1 polymer ?
#
loop_
_entity_poly.entity_id
_entity_poly.type
_entity_poly.pdbx_seq_one_letter_code
_entity_poly.pdbx_strand_id
1 'polypeptide(L)'
;MIGVWVVGSPGCGKTTMLRNYIDPFDTEFVVKPKWTLTNNIILSGHYLGKTFDGGDTVPYNAFKESLQYWSSFLLANEKYSVTIFDGDRFSTKYCLEYVNEFADGCFCILIDLPNDVLVERRKERGSNQNANWLKGRETKAKNFFNMFKNRDRLILDGKQSPKALSEIVIDWINTNARTIVETE
;
A
#
# COMPACT_ATOMS: atom_id res chain seq x y z
N MET A 1 9.17 -9.88 9.60
CA MET A 1 8.78 -8.92 8.52
C MET A 1 7.49 -8.20 8.92
N ILE A 2 7.36 -6.89 8.67
CA ILE A 2 6.11 -6.14 8.91
C ILE A 2 5.28 -5.95 7.64
N GLY A 3 3.95 -5.89 7.79
CA GLY A 3 2.98 -5.60 6.74
C GLY A 3 2.43 -4.18 6.84
N VAL A 4 2.44 -3.41 5.75
CA VAL A 4 1.95 -2.04 5.72
C VAL A 4 0.95 -1.87 4.57
N TRP A 5 -0.27 -1.45 4.90
CA TRP A 5 -1.26 -1.10 3.89
C TRP A 5 -1.19 0.39 3.60
N VAL A 6 -1.22 0.73 2.31
CA VAL A 6 -1.39 2.12 1.87
C VAL A 6 -2.76 2.23 1.23
N VAL A 7 -3.64 2.97 1.89
CA VAL A 7 -5.05 3.13 1.51
C VAL A 7 -5.41 4.59 1.28
N GLY A 8 -6.53 4.79 0.60
CA GLY A 8 -7.04 6.13 0.28
C GLY A 8 -7.83 6.13 -1.02
N SER A 9 -8.57 7.20 -1.24
CA SER A 9 -9.44 7.36 -2.40
C SER A 9 -8.69 7.19 -3.73
N PRO A 10 -9.36 6.71 -4.80
CA PRO A 10 -8.76 6.72 -6.14
C PRO A 10 -8.27 8.12 -6.50
N GLY A 11 -7.03 8.26 -6.99
CA GLY A 11 -6.43 9.57 -7.31
C GLY A 11 -5.78 10.33 -6.15
N CYS A 12 -5.76 9.81 -4.91
CA CYS A 12 -5.09 10.48 -3.79
C CYS A 12 -3.55 10.48 -3.87
N GLY A 13 -2.95 9.63 -4.72
CA GLY A 13 -1.50 9.64 -4.98
C GLY A 13 -0.71 8.44 -4.46
N LYS A 14 -1.36 7.38 -3.92
CA LYS A 14 -0.72 6.16 -3.39
C LYS A 14 0.41 5.62 -4.26
N THR A 15 0.09 5.24 -5.51
CA THR A 15 1.05 4.65 -6.44
C THR A 15 2.19 5.61 -6.81
N THR A 16 1.92 6.92 -6.82
CA THR A 16 2.95 7.94 -7.07
C THR A 16 3.91 8.07 -5.88
N MET A 17 3.37 8.09 -4.65
CA MET A 17 4.17 8.08 -3.42
C MET A 17 5.00 6.80 -3.31
N LEU A 18 4.40 5.64 -3.57
CA LEU A 18 5.11 4.36 -3.50
C LEU A 18 6.19 4.23 -4.57
N ARG A 19 5.98 4.79 -5.77
CA ARG A 19 7.07 4.93 -6.76
C ARG A 19 8.24 5.74 -6.21
N ASN A 20 7.98 6.89 -5.61
CA ASN A 20 9.03 7.73 -5.03
C ASN A 20 9.76 7.02 -3.87
N TYR A 21 9.04 6.19 -3.09
CA TYR A 21 9.66 5.41 -2.03
C TYR A 21 10.66 4.38 -2.59
N ILE A 22 10.33 3.73 -3.70
CA ILE A 22 11.17 2.67 -4.26
C ILE A 22 12.15 3.14 -5.34
N ASP A 23 12.03 4.37 -5.82
CA ASP A 23 12.86 4.97 -6.88
C ASP A 23 14.38 4.81 -6.67
N PRO A 24 14.91 4.90 -5.43
CA PRO A 24 16.34 4.71 -5.20
C PRO A 24 16.85 3.27 -5.34
N PHE A 25 15.97 2.28 -5.52
CA PHE A 25 16.32 0.86 -5.50
C PHE A 25 16.17 0.20 -6.87
N ASP A 26 17.03 -0.78 -7.15
CA ASP A 26 16.80 -1.72 -8.24
C ASP A 26 15.55 -2.56 -7.95
N THR A 27 14.72 -2.73 -8.99
CA THR A 27 13.45 -3.47 -8.89
C THR A 27 13.48 -4.76 -9.68
N GLU A 28 13.07 -5.86 -9.05
CA GLU A 28 12.76 -7.14 -9.69
C GLU A 28 11.26 -7.41 -9.66
N PHE A 29 10.76 -8.26 -10.58
CA PHE A 29 9.34 -8.52 -10.71
C PHE A 29 8.98 -10.00 -10.67
N VAL A 30 8.08 -10.37 -9.77
CA VAL A 30 7.39 -11.66 -9.82
C VAL A 30 6.26 -11.54 -10.85
N VAL A 31 6.38 -12.21 -11.99
CA VAL A 31 5.45 -12.04 -13.13
C VAL A 31 4.01 -12.46 -12.77
N LYS A 32 3.84 -13.51 -11.98
CA LYS A 32 2.57 -13.98 -11.41
C LYS A 32 2.87 -14.51 -10.00
N PRO A 33 2.18 -14.05 -8.95
CA PRO A 33 0.93 -13.26 -8.92
C PRO A 33 1.09 -11.73 -8.87
N LYS A 34 2.17 -11.17 -9.42
CA LYS A 34 2.49 -9.73 -9.48
C LYS A 34 2.99 -9.16 -8.15
N TRP A 35 4.31 -9.21 -7.98
CA TRP A 35 5.03 -8.50 -6.92
C TRP A 35 6.17 -7.69 -7.51
N THR A 36 6.48 -6.55 -6.89
CA THR A 36 7.71 -5.79 -7.10
C THR A 36 8.60 -6.02 -5.90
N LEU A 37 9.83 -6.42 -6.15
CA LEU A 37 10.82 -6.72 -5.12
C LEU A 37 11.94 -5.68 -5.24
N THR A 38 12.42 -5.18 -4.10
CA THR A 38 13.57 -4.27 -4.02
C THR A 38 14.66 -4.91 -3.16
N ASN A 39 15.60 -4.12 -2.64
CA ASN A 39 16.62 -4.65 -1.75
C ASN A 39 16.07 -5.09 -0.39
N ASN A 40 15.07 -4.42 0.17
CA ASN A 40 14.55 -4.76 1.51
C ASN A 40 13.02 -4.63 1.63
N ILE A 41 12.35 -4.15 0.58
CA ILE A 41 10.90 -3.93 0.53
C ILE A 41 10.30 -4.76 -0.59
N ILE A 42 9.14 -5.36 -0.32
CA ILE A 42 8.31 -6.00 -1.34
C ILE A 42 6.96 -5.27 -1.43
N LEU A 43 6.43 -5.11 -2.64
CA LEU A 43 5.22 -4.36 -2.89
C LEU A 43 4.26 -5.18 -3.73
N SER A 44 2.99 -5.19 -3.36
CA SER A 44 1.94 -5.86 -4.12
C SER A 44 1.72 -5.17 -5.46
N GLY A 45 1.75 -5.93 -6.55
CA GLY A 45 1.66 -5.40 -7.92
C GLY A 45 3.00 -5.04 -8.54
N HIS A 46 2.96 -4.64 -9.81
CA HIS A 46 4.11 -4.18 -10.58
C HIS A 46 4.19 -2.66 -10.59
N TYR A 47 5.37 -2.11 -10.37
CA TYR A 47 5.70 -0.69 -10.46
C TYR A 47 6.61 -0.44 -11.68
N LEU A 48 6.01 -0.20 -12.83
CA LEU A 48 6.65 -0.07 -14.15
C LEU A 48 6.74 1.40 -14.63
N GLY A 49 6.31 2.36 -13.83
CA GLY A 49 6.29 3.78 -14.19
C GLY A 49 5.11 4.16 -15.10
N LYS A 50 4.10 3.31 -15.21
CA LYS A 50 2.95 3.51 -16.13
C LYS A 50 1.76 4.20 -15.45
N THR A 51 0.73 4.53 -16.24
CA THR A 51 -0.54 5.10 -15.73
C THR A 51 -1.28 4.09 -14.86
N PHE A 52 -1.38 2.84 -15.32
CA PHE A 52 -1.86 1.71 -14.52
C PHE A 52 -0.66 0.98 -13.95
N ASP A 53 -0.53 1.02 -12.62
CA ASP A 53 0.67 0.58 -11.92
C ASP A 53 0.34 0.24 -10.46
N GLY A 54 1.32 -0.31 -9.74
CA GLY A 54 1.18 -0.72 -8.36
C GLY A 54 0.10 -1.79 -8.17
N GLY A 55 -0.65 -1.68 -7.07
CA GLY A 55 -1.66 -2.67 -6.70
C GLY A 55 -2.74 -2.87 -7.76
N ASP A 56 -2.99 -1.88 -8.62
CA ASP A 56 -3.98 -1.99 -9.70
C ASP A 56 -3.62 -3.03 -10.77
N THR A 57 -2.35 -3.47 -10.84
CA THR A 57 -1.89 -4.50 -11.78
C THR A 57 -2.23 -5.94 -11.37
N VAL A 58 -2.55 -6.17 -10.09
CA VAL A 58 -2.98 -7.50 -9.58
C VAL A 58 -4.43 -7.74 -10.01
N PRO A 59 -4.82 -8.83 -10.67
CA PRO A 59 -6.25 -9.06 -10.99
C PRO A 59 -7.15 -9.13 -9.74
N TYR A 60 -8.44 -8.76 -9.86
CA TYR A 60 -9.37 -8.70 -8.72
C TYR A 60 -9.60 -10.05 -8.05
N ASN A 61 -9.50 -11.13 -8.80
CA ASN A 61 -9.63 -12.51 -8.32
C ASN A 61 -8.30 -13.14 -7.88
N ALA A 62 -7.18 -12.45 -8.05
CA ALA A 62 -5.84 -12.99 -7.82
C ALA A 62 -5.22 -12.59 -6.47
N PHE A 63 -5.89 -11.77 -5.65
CA PHE A 63 -5.32 -11.33 -4.36
C PHE A 63 -5.01 -12.50 -3.41
N LYS A 64 -5.83 -13.56 -3.42
CA LYS A 64 -5.59 -14.77 -2.60
C LYS A 64 -4.35 -15.53 -3.05
N GLU A 65 -4.21 -15.76 -4.36
CA GLU A 65 -2.99 -16.36 -4.94
C GLU A 65 -1.76 -15.49 -4.62
N SER A 66 -1.92 -14.16 -4.66
CA SER A 66 -0.88 -13.21 -4.28
C SER A 66 -0.45 -13.34 -2.82
N LEU A 67 -1.39 -13.47 -1.89
CA LEU A 67 -1.11 -13.66 -0.47
C LEU A 67 -0.49 -15.02 -0.18
N GLN A 68 -0.96 -16.09 -0.82
CA GLN A 68 -0.37 -17.42 -0.68
C GLN A 68 1.07 -17.46 -1.18
N TYR A 69 1.36 -16.80 -2.31
CA TYR A 69 2.72 -16.69 -2.80
C TYR A 69 3.61 -15.90 -1.83
N TRP A 70 3.08 -14.80 -1.28
CA TRP A 70 3.78 -13.99 -0.29
C TRP A 70 4.19 -14.80 0.94
N SER A 71 3.24 -15.50 1.58
CA SER A 71 3.53 -16.29 2.79
C SER A 71 4.43 -17.50 2.51
N SER A 72 4.33 -18.10 1.32
CA SER A 72 5.10 -19.31 0.98
C SER A 72 6.53 -19.01 0.50
N PHE A 73 6.76 -17.88 -0.17
CA PHE A 73 8.03 -17.64 -0.88
C PHE A 73 8.72 -16.32 -0.52
N LEU A 74 7.96 -15.28 -0.17
CA LEU A 74 8.55 -13.97 0.09
C LEU A 74 8.84 -13.77 1.58
N LEU A 75 7.94 -14.24 2.44
CA LEU A 75 8.03 -14.07 3.88
C LEU A 75 9.30 -14.70 4.49
N ALA A 76 9.68 -15.89 4.03
CA ALA A 76 10.83 -16.63 4.54
C ALA A 76 12.18 -16.05 4.11
N ASN A 77 12.20 -15.04 3.23
CA ASN A 77 13.42 -14.41 2.77
C ASN A 77 13.80 -13.25 3.70
N GLU A 78 14.81 -13.48 4.55
CA GLU A 78 15.32 -12.53 5.55
C GLU A 78 15.81 -11.20 4.97
N LYS A 79 16.06 -11.14 3.65
CA LYS A 79 16.38 -9.89 2.95
C LYS A 79 15.27 -8.84 3.11
N TYR A 80 14.02 -9.27 3.21
CA TYR A 80 12.87 -8.38 3.20
C TYR A 80 12.41 -8.06 4.62
N SER A 81 12.35 -6.79 4.96
CA SER A 81 11.85 -6.33 6.27
C SER A 81 10.42 -5.79 6.20
N VAL A 82 9.99 -5.29 5.04
CA VAL A 82 8.71 -4.61 4.86
C VAL A 82 7.95 -5.14 3.65
N THR A 83 6.67 -5.46 3.84
CA THR A 83 5.70 -5.68 2.77
C THR A 83 4.75 -4.51 2.66
N ILE A 84 4.61 -3.92 1.48
CA ILE A 84 3.61 -2.91 1.16
C ILE A 84 2.45 -3.54 0.39
N PHE A 85 1.26 -3.45 0.97
CA PHE A 85 -0.02 -3.78 0.33
C PHE A 85 -0.65 -2.51 -0.22
N ASP A 86 -0.54 -2.31 -1.54
CA ASP A 86 -1.04 -1.12 -2.23
C ASP A 86 -2.53 -1.25 -2.56
N GLY A 87 -3.33 -0.40 -1.92
CA GLY A 87 -4.66 -0.06 -2.39
C GLY A 87 -5.75 -1.11 -2.16
N ASP A 88 -6.81 -0.97 -2.94
CA ASP A 88 -8.13 -1.53 -2.64
C ASP A 88 -8.19 -3.07 -2.65
N ARG A 89 -7.34 -3.72 -3.47
CA ARG A 89 -7.39 -5.17 -3.69
C ARG A 89 -6.99 -5.97 -2.46
N PHE A 90 -6.03 -5.46 -1.70
CA PHE A 90 -5.54 -6.07 -0.46
C PHE A 90 -6.16 -5.46 0.80
N SER A 91 -6.98 -4.40 0.66
CA SER A 91 -7.66 -3.73 1.77
C SER A 91 -8.98 -4.43 2.11
N THR A 92 -8.90 -5.69 2.56
CA THR A 92 -10.05 -6.47 3.02
C THR A 92 -9.74 -7.13 4.36
N LYS A 93 -10.78 -7.37 5.16
CA LYS A 93 -10.65 -8.05 6.46
C LYS A 93 -9.89 -9.38 6.35
N TYR A 94 -10.21 -10.19 5.34
CA TYR A 94 -9.51 -11.43 5.06
C TYR A 94 -7.99 -11.23 4.86
N CYS A 95 -7.58 -10.22 4.09
CA CYS A 95 -6.15 -9.98 3.85
C CYS A 95 -5.44 -9.58 5.13
N LEU A 96 -6.07 -8.72 5.95
CA LEU A 96 -5.52 -8.31 7.23
C LEU A 96 -5.39 -9.50 8.20
N GLU A 97 -6.44 -10.31 8.33
CA GLU A 97 -6.40 -11.51 9.17
C GLU A 97 -5.31 -12.48 8.71
N TYR A 98 -5.25 -12.75 7.40
CA TYR A 98 -4.24 -13.63 6.82
C TYR A 98 -2.81 -13.13 7.10
N VAL A 99 -2.51 -11.85 6.88
CA VAL A 99 -1.17 -11.32 7.09
C VAL A 99 -0.80 -11.26 8.58
N ASN A 100 -1.76 -11.00 9.47
CA ASN A 100 -1.54 -11.03 10.92
C ASN A 100 -1.15 -12.41 11.46
N GLU A 101 -1.46 -13.50 10.76
CA GLU A 101 -1.01 -14.85 11.14
C GLU A 101 0.51 -15.04 10.94
N PHE A 102 1.15 -14.19 10.14
CA PHE A 102 2.50 -14.40 9.64
C PHE A 102 3.47 -13.24 9.86
N ALA A 103 2.98 -12.00 9.90
CA ALA A 103 3.81 -10.80 10.03
C ALA A 103 3.99 -10.40 11.50
N ASP A 104 5.17 -9.88 11.83
CA ASP A 104 5.50 -9.42 13.20
C ASP A 104 4.65 -8.20 13.62
N GLY A 105 4.15 -7.44 12.64
CA GLY A 105 3.29 -6.29 12.87
C GLY A 105 2.58 -5.83 11.61
N CYS A 106 1.37 -5.29 11.78
CA CYS A 106 0.52 -4.80 10.71
C CYS A 106 0.15 -3.33 10.91
N PHE A 107 0.40 -2.51 9.89
CA PHE A 107 0.27 -1.06 9.94
C PHE A 107 -0.59 -0.54 8.78
N CYS A 108 -1.26 0.60 8.96
CA CYS A 108 -2.08 1.18 7.90
C CYS A 108 -1.87 2.68 7.74
N ILE A 109 -1.61 3.11 6.52
CA ILE A 109 -1.43 4.50 6.13
C ILE A 109 -2.61 4.91 5.27
N LEU A 110 -3.35 5.93 5.70
CA LEU A 110 -4.40 6.56 4.92
C LEU A 110 -3.88 7.87 4.31
N ILE A 111 -3.79 7.93 2.98
CA ILE A 111 -3.61 9.21 2.28
C ILE A 111 -4.98 9.86 2.13
N ASP A 112 -5.25 10.86 2.96
CA ASP A 112 -6.48 11.61 2.95
C ASP A 112 -6.37 12.84 2.07
N LEU A 113 -7.42 13.14 1.32
CA LEU A 113 -7.46 14.30 0.44
C LEU A 113 -8.89 14.81 0.32
N PRO A 114 -9.11 16.14 0.39
CA PRO A 114 -10.42 16.72 0.13
C PRO A 114 -11.00 16.31 -1.22
N ASN A 115 -12.32 16.10 -1.27
CA ASN A 115 -13.00 15.55 -2.43
C ASN A 115 -12.94 16.49 -3.67
N ASP A 116 -12.95 17.79 -3.46
CA ASP A 116 -12.74 18.80 -4.51
C ASP A 116 -11.38 18.61 -5.21
N VAL A 117 -10.29 18.45 -4.45
CA VAL A 117 -8.95 18.18 -5.00
C VAL A 117 -8.90 16.82 -5.70
N LEU A 118 -9.57 15.80 -5.16
CA LEU A 118 -9.67 14.49 -5.82
C LEU A 118 -10.39 14.57 -7.16
N VAL A 119 -11.47 15.37 -7.25
CA VAL A 119 -12.23 15.57 -8.49
C VAL A 119 -11.36 16.27 -9.53
N GLU A 120 -10.62 17.30 -9.15
CA GLU A 120 -9.69 18.02 -10.04
C GLU A 120 -8.60 17.08 -10.58
N ARG A 121 -7.87 16.39 -9.70
CA ARG A 121 -6.82 15.42 -10.10
C ARG A 121 -7.34 14.30 -11.01
N ARG A 122 -8.59 13.87 -10.83
CA ARG A 122 -9.22 12.84 -11.67
C ARG A 122 -9.59 13.37 -13.05
N LYS A 123 -10.08 14.62 -13.13
CA LYS A 123 -10.38 15.30 -14.41
C LYS A 123 -9.12 15.47 -15.24
N GLU A 124 -8.02 15.90 -14.63
CA GLU A 124 -6.71 16.05 -15.32
C GLU A 124 -6.21 14.72 -15.91
N ARG A 125 -6.51 13.60 -15.26
CA ARG A 125 -6.16 12.24 -15.73
C ARG A 125 -7.13 11.68 -16.78
N GLY A 126 -8.16 12.43 -17.18
CA GLY A 126 -9.19 11.96 -18.10
C GLY A 126 -10.08 10.85 -17.54
N SER A 127 -10.24 10.78 -16.21
CA SER A 127 -11.04 9.73 -15.58
C SER A 127 -12.54 9.96 -15.75
N ASN A 128 -13.23 9.01 -16.39
CA ASN A 128 -14.70 8.97 -16.51
C ASN A 128 -15.35 8.07 -15.44
N GLN A 129 -14.70 7.85 -14.30
CA GLN A 129 -15.19 6.95 -13.25
C GLN A 129 -16.45 7.49 -12.56
N ASN A 130 -17.41 6.59 -12.29
CA ASN A 130 -18.69 6.92 -11.69
C ASN A 130 -18.53 7.43 -10.24
N ALA A 131 -19.18 8.55 -9.89
CA ALA A 131 -19.10 9.18 -8.58
C ALA A 131 -19.51 8.26 -7.41
N ASN A 132 -20.54 7.42 -7.59
CA ASN A 132 -20.98 6.46 -6.58
C ASN A 132 -19.91 5.38 -6.35
N TRP A 133 -19.27 4.92 -7.42
CA TRP A 133 -18.17 3.97 -7.31
C TRP A 133 -16.98 4.57 -6.56
N LEU A 134 -16.62 5.82 -6.87
CA LEU A 134 -15.54 6.56 -6.21
C LEU A 134 -15.80 6.73 -4.71
N LYS A 135 -17.03 7.11 -4.33
CA LYS A 135 -17.46 7.22 -2.93
C LYS A 135 -17.38 5.87 -2.21
N GLY A 136 -17.79 4.79 -2.88
CA GLY A 136 -17.67 3.43 -2.34
C GLY A 136 -16.21 3.04 -2.03
N ARG A 137 -15.26 3.41 -2.90
CA ARG A 137 -13.83 3.16 -2.68
C ARG A 137 -13.25 3.97 -1.54
N GLU A 138 -13.65 5.23 -1.40
CA GLU A 138 -13.27 6.07 -0.27
C GLU A 138 -13.76 5.49 1.06
N THR A 139 -15.06 5.15 1.13
CA THR A 139 -15.64 4.54 2.33
C THR A 139 -14.95 3.23 2.69
N LYS A 140 -14.66 2.38 1.70
CA LYS A 140 -13.93 1.13 1.93
C LYS A 140 -12.54 1.37 2.50
N ALA A 141 -11.78 2.33 1.97
CA ALA A 141 -10.45 2.67 2.48
C ALA A 141 -10.51 3.16 3.93
N LYS A 142 -11.45 4.06 4.26
CA LYS A 142 -11.65 4.58 5.63
C LYS A 142 -12.08 3.48 6.61
N ASN A 143 -13.00 2.61 6.19
CA ASN A 143 -13.44 1.49 7.02
C ASN A 143 -12.30 0.51 7.30
N PHE A 144 -11.48 0.19 6.29
CA PHE A 144 -10.31 -0.66 6.47
C PHE A 144 -9.27 -0.03 7.39
N PHE A 145 -8.96 1.26 7.21
CA PHE A 145 -8.09 2.02 8.11
C PHE A 145 -8.57 2.02 9.58
N ASN A 146 -9.89 2.06 9.79
CA ASN A 146 -10.49 2.01 11.12
C ASN A 146 -10.43 0.62 11.80
N MET A 147 -9.96 -0.42 11.10
CA MET A 147 -9.71 -1.72 11.70
C MET A 147 -8.39 -1.74 12.51
N PHE A 148 -7.49 -0.78 12.30
CA PHE A 148 -6.19 -0.70 12.96
C PHE A 148 -6.29 0.13 14.25
N LYS A 149 -5.47 -0.22 15.25
CA LYS A 149 -5.36 0.59 16.48
C LYS A 149 -4.71 1.93 16.17
N ASN A 150 -4.95 2.94 17.02
CA ASN A 150 -4.41 4.29 16.83
C ASN A 150 -2.88 4.33 16.68
N ARG A 151 -2.16 3.48 17.42
CA ARG A 151 -0.68 3.39 17.34
C ARG A 151 -0.19 2.72 16.05
N ASP A 152 -1.02 1.89 15.43
CA ASP A 152 -0.67 1.07 14.27
C ASP A 152 -1.12 1.74 12.95
N ARG A 153 -1.50 3.02 12.99
CA ARG A 153 -2.07 3.73 11.84
C ARG A 153 -1.63 5.18 11.72
N LEU A 154 -1.49 5.65 10.49
CA LEU A 154 -1.05 7.00 10.15
C LEU A 154 -1.98 7.64 9.12
N ILE A 155 -2.34 8.91 9.32
CA ILE A 155 -3.04 9.72 8.32
C ILE A 155 -2.03 10.68 7.69
N LEU A 156 -1.99 10.71 6.37
CA LEU A 156 -1.16 11.62 5.58
C LEU A 156 -2.03 12.62 4.85
N ASP A 157 -1.61 13.89 4.85
CA ASP A 157 -2.22 14.92 4.02
C ASP A 157 -1.73 14.81 2.57
N GLY A 158 -2.59 14.29 1.68
CA GLY A 158 -2.27 14.09 0.27
C GLY A 158 -2.03 15.38 -0.54
N LYS A 159 -2.17 16.57 0.07
CA LYS A 159 -1.77 17.85 -0.52
C LYS A 159 -0.25 18.02 -0.55
N GLN A 160 0.49 17.32 0.31
CA GLN A 160 1.94 17.34 0.30
C GLN A 160 2.51 16.71 -0.97
N SER A 161 3.75 17.07 -1.31
CA SER A 161 4.43 16.49 -2.47
C SER A 161 4.63 14.98 -2.29
N PRO A 162 4.63 14.17 -3.36
CA PRO A 162 4.88 12.74 -3.26
C PRO A 162 6.18 12.39 -2.53
N LYS A 163 7.24 13.18 -2.74
CA LYS A 163 8.53 13.01 -2.06
C LYS A 163 8.41 13.22 -0.55
N ALA A 164 7.78 14.30 -0.11
CA ALA A 164 7.56 14.57 1.31
C ALA A 164 6.72 13.47 1.99
N LEU A 165 5.68 12.98 1.29
CA LEU A 165 4.89 11.85 1.78
C LEU A 165 5.75 10.59 1.93
N SER A 166 6.60 10.27 0.94
CA SER A 166 7.50 9.13 1.01
C SER A 166 8.49 9.23 2.17
N GLU A 167 9.06 10.41 2.42
CA GLU A 167 9.98 10.65 3.56
C GLU A 167 9.28 10.37 4.90
N ILE A 168 8.06 10.90 5.09
CA ILE A 168 7.27 10.64 6.31
C ILE A 168 6.97 9.14 6.48
N VAL A 169 6.62 8.45 5.38
CA VAL A 169 6.33 7.02 5.41
C VAL A 169 7.57 6.21 5.78
N ILE A 170 8.73 6.54 5.21
CA ILE A 170 10.01 5.89 5.54
C ILE A 170 10.31 6.02 7.04
N ASP A 171 10.25 7.25 7.56
CA ASP A 171 10.58 7.53 8.96
C ASP A 171 9.60 6.82 9.90
N TRP A 172 8.31 6.83 9.58
CA TRP A 172 7.28 6.17 10.39
C TRP A 172 7.43 4.65 10.38
N ILE A 173 7.64 4.03 9.21
CA ILE A 173 7.87 2.58 9.09
C ILE A 173 9.12 2.17 9.87
N ASN A 174 10.23 2.90 9.71
CA ASN A 174 11.48 2.60 10.40
C ASN A 174 11.35 2.72 11.92
N THR A 175 10.61 3.73 12.40
CA THR A 175 10.36 3.92 13.83
C THR A 175 9.57 2.74 14.42
N ASN A 176 8.46 2.36 13.76
CA ASN A 176 7.60 1.28 14.25
C ASN A 176 8.27 -0.09 14.14
N ALA A 177 9.08 -0.33 13.11
CA ALA A 177 9.85 -1.56 12.97
C ALA A 177 10.84 -1.74 14.14
N ARG A 178 11.49 -0.65 14.60
CA ARG A 178 12.38 -0.70 15.78
C ARG A 178 11.62 -0.99 17.07
N THR A 179 10.47 -0.35 17.28
CA THR A 179 9.66 -0.58 18.49
C THR A 179 9.24 -2.04 18.64
N ILE A 180 8.94 -2.74 17.53
CA ILE A 180 8.60 -4.17 17.58
C ILE A 180 9.77 -4.99 18.13
N VAL A 181 10.99 -4.75 17.61
CA VAL A 181 12.21 -5.46 18.02
C VAL A 181 12.57 -5.22 19.49
N GLU A 182 12.27 -4.04 20.04
CA GLU A 182 12.57 -3.71 21.44
C GLU A 182 11.54 -4.26 22.44
N THR A 183 10.40 -4.77 21.98
CA THR A 183 9.33 -5.30 22.83
C THR A 183 9.28 -6.84 22.92
N GLU A 184 10.20 -7.53 22.24
CA GLU A 184 10.42 -8.98 22.32
C GLU A 184 11.62 -9.30 23.23
#